data_AF-A0A1I7XKH1-F1
#
_entry.id   AF-A0A1I7XKH1-F1
#
_cell.length_a   1.000
_cell.length_b   1.000
_cell.length_c   1.000
_cell.angle_alpha   90.00
_cell.angle_beta   90.00
_cell.angle_gamma   90.00
#
_symmetry.space_group_name_H-M   'P 1'
#
loop_
_entity.id
_entity.type
_entity.pdbx_description
1 polymer ?
#
loop_
_entity_poly.entity_id
_entity_poly.type
_entity_poly.pdbx_seq_one_letter_code
_entity_poly.pdbx_strand_id
1 'polypeptide(L)'
;MTSVYEQIILQTRDRLFYRIKAIRWLTSSLRRTDMEREVEDTLNRASYDDGLTQSDGQVKPQIEFSARVYAIDPSDKSVTLTIIRRGSCHDAITVNYSTVNGVAKRDLHFLPKTETIKFLPSERKKNITIELVDGANWRPNNVFYVNLKIEDQEKNDKTSLGQCNVARVRYPDDSASLMGEPAVEFVKANYVAKENCGWVRVFVSRRGKKHSGETTVFYETLNITAQETFDYMPVKNGKLQFEGQEYEKYIDIEIIDDKQDEKDETFSIELLKTSDEEVSFARNRRTTVTIISDDNVLKNITNVRKLMGYYMRAMTPGQTTWLEQIRSAVSVNAGDTNNASLSDCIIHGIAFPWKFVFAFVPPPSLLGGWPCFIVALISIGVITAVVG
;
A
#
# COMPACT_ATOMS: atom_id res chain seq x y z
N MET A 1 43.99 -32.42 -5.00
CA MET A 1 43.90 -30.94 -5.02
C MET A 1 42.42 -30.59 -4.95
N THR A 2 41.81 -30.86 -3.80
CA THR A 2 40.38 -30.72 -3.53
C THR A 2 40.07 -29.25 -3.28
N SER A 3 39.12 -28.73 -4.05
CA SER A 3 38.79 -27.31 -4.18
C SER A 3 38.31 -26.70 -2.85
N VAL A 4 38.78 -25.49 -2.58
CA VAL A 4 38.43 -24.60 -1.45
C VAL A 4 36.91 -24.47 -1.21
N TYR A 5 36.08 -24.82 -2.21
CA TYR A 5 34.63 -24.86 -2.11
C TYR A 5 34.07 -25.94 -1.14
N GLU A 6 34.69 -27.11 -1.02
CA GLU A 6 34.17 -28.16 -0.12
C GLU A 6 34.47 -27.88 1.36
N GLN A 7 35.47 -27.05 1.67
CA GLN A 7 35.77 -26.67 3.05
C GLN A 7 34.82 -25.59 3.61
N ILE A 8 34.10 -24.85 2.76
CA ILE A 8 33.16 -23.80 3.20
C ILE A 8 31.82 -24.39 3.68
N ILE A 9 31.46 -25.59 3.23
CA ILE A 9 30.17 -26.22 3.56
C ILE A 9 30.20 -26.95 4.92
N LEU A 10 31.38 -27.29 5.44
CA LEU A 10 31.55 -27.97 6.73
C LEU A 10 32.06 -27.04 7.85
N GLN A 11 31.76 -25.75 7.80
CA GLN A 11 32.07 -24.84 8.90
C GLN A 11 30.94 -24.91 9.95
N THR A 12 31.26 -25.48 11.12
CA THR A 12 30.38 -25.50 12.30
C THR A 12 29.94 -24.07 12.64
N ARG A 13 28.63 -23.81 12.51
CA ARG A 13 28.04 -22.49 12.71
C ARG A 13 28.05 -22.13 14.19
N ASP A 14 28.98 -21.27 14.57
CA ASP A 14 29.19 -20.88 15.96
C ASP A 14 28.11 -19.89 16.46
N ARG A 15 27.93 -19.76 17.80
CA ARG A 15 26.91 -18.87 18.41
C ARG A 15 27.02 -17.41 17.93
N LEU A 16 28.23 -16.99 17.59
CA LEU A 16 28.54 -15.68 17.01
C LEU A 16 27.89 -15.48 15.63
N PHE A 17 27.81 -16.52 14.79
CA PHE A 17 27.13 -16.46 13.49
C PHE A 17 25.63 -16.19 13.66
N TYR A 18 24.98 -16.88 14.59
CA TYR A 18 23.56 -16.66 14.90
C TYR A 18 23.33 -15.30 15.56
N ARG A 19 24.24 -14.83 16.42
CA ARG A 19 24.18 -13.48 16.98
C ARG A 19 24.36 -12.40 15.92
N ILE A 20 25.31 -12.53 15.00
CA ILE A 20 25.49 -11.58 13.90
C ILE A 20 24.29 -11.60 12.95
N LYS A 21 23.69 -12.77 12.69
CA LYS A 21 22.48 -12.89 11.87
C LYS A 21 21.25 -12.31 12.57
N ALA A 22 21.08 -12.56 13.87
CA ALA A 22 20.00 -12.00 14.68
C ALA A 22 20.15 -10.49 14.87
N ILE A 23 21.37 -9.99 15.13
CA ILE A 23 21.68 -8.55 15.17
C ILE A 23 21.45 -7.95 13.80
N ARG A 24 21.88 -8.58 12.69
CA ARG A 24 21.52 -8.11 11.34
C ARG A 24 20.02 -8.04 11.15
N TRP A 25 19.26 -9.06 11.53
CA TRP A 25 17.80 -9.03 11.44
C TRP A 25 17.17 -7.93 12.31
N LEU A 26 17.64 -7.73 13.54
CA LEU A 26 17.14 -6.72 14.47
C LEU A 26 17.53 -5.29 14.06
N THR A 27 18.71 -5.10 13.48
CA THR A 27 19.22 -3.80 13.04
C THR A 27 18.82 -3.45 11.61
N SER A 28 18.62 -4.43 10.74
CA SER A 28 18.17 -4.22 9.35
C SER A 28 16.66 -4.14 9.21
N SER A 29 15.88 -4.68 10.16
CA SER A 29 14.41 -4.50 10.16
C SER A 29 13.97 -3.06 10.50
N LEU A 30 14.89 -2.24 11.04
CA LEU A 30 14.67 -0.80 11.27
C LEU A 30 15.09 0.12 10.12
N ARG A 31 15.58 -0.42 8.99
CA ARG A 31 16.06 0.38 7.84
C ARG A 31 15.52 -0.09 6.49
N ARG A 32 14.28 -0.57 6.46
CA ARG A 32 13.43 -0.10 5.36
C ARG A 32 13.28 1.38 5.67
N THR A 33 13.96 2.26 4.94
CA THR A 33 13.93 3.70 5.25
C THR A 33 12.47 4.13 5.36
N ASP A 34 12.11 5.01 6.29
CA ASP A 34 10.71 5.44 6.41
C ASP A 34 10.16 5.93 5.07
N MET A 35 11.01 6.51 4.23
CA MET A 35 10.73 6.82 2.82
C MET A 35 10.44 5.60 1.94
N GLU A 36 11.17 4.48 2.03
CA GLU A 36 10.85 3.25 1.27
C GLU A 36 9.50 2.66 1.70
N ARG A 37 9.17 2.72 3.00
CA ARG A 37 7.85 2.30 3.48
C ARG A 37 6.76 3.24 2.99
N GLU A 38 6.98 4.55 3.08
CA GLU A 38 6.03 5.56 2.61
C GLU A 38 5.81 5.48 1.09
N VAL A 39 6.88 5.24 0.32
CA VAL A 39 6.77 5.00 -1.14
C VAL A 39 6.03 3.70 -1.42
N GLU A 40 6.34 2.61 -0.73
CA GLU A 40 5.60 1.36 -0.94
C GLU A 40 4.14 1.49 -0.49
N ASP A 41 3.87 2.24 0.58
CA ASP A 41 2.53 2.55 1.06
C ASP A 41 1.77 3.48 0.11
N THR A 42 2.42 4.46 -0.52
CA THR A 42 1.79 5.29 -1.57
C THR A 42 1.51 4.46 -2.82
N LEU A 43 2.45 3.60 -3.24
CA LEU A 43 2.24 2.64 -4.31
C LEU A 43 1.08 1.68 -3.99
N ASN A 44 0.94 1.25 -2.73
CA ASN A 44 -0.17 0.39 -2.29
C ASN A 44 -1.48 1.17 -2.08
N ARG A 45 -1.42 2.42 -1.63
CA ARG A 45 -2.57 3.33 -1.45
C ARG A 45 -3.07 3.88 -2.77
N ALA A 46 -2.28 3.83 -3.83
CA ALA A 46 -2.75 4.01 -5.20
C ALA A 46 -3.87 3.03 -5.60
N SER A 47 -4.14 1.98 -4.81
CA SER A 47 -5.33 1.13 -4.98
C SER A 47 -6.54 1.55 -4.10
N TYR A 48 -6.46 2.67 -3.36
CA TYR A 48 -7.47 3.13 -2.40
C TYR A 48 -7.79 4.62 -2.65
N ASP A 49 -8.37 4.85 -3.82
CA ASP A 49 -9.54 5.70 -4.13
C ASP A 49 -9.60 7.18 -3.68
N ASP A 50 -9.29 8.06 -4.63
CA ASP A 50 -10.05 9.29 -4.94
C ASP A 50 -10.41 9.20 -6.44
N GLY A 51 -11.70 9.20 -6.78
CA GLY A 51 -12.16 8.93 -8.14
C GLY A 51 -11.62 9.88 -9.20
N LEU A 52 -11.50 9.42 -10.45
CA LEU A 52 -10.97 10.22 -11.57
C LEU A 52 -11.95 11.27 -12.11
N THR A 53 -13.19 11.34 -11.63
CA THR A 53 -14.22 12.25 -12.13
C THR A 53 -14.58 13.32 -11.09
N GLN A 54 -14.74 14.56 -11.53
CA GLN A 54 -15.30 15.66 -10.74
C GLN A 54 -16.83 15.54 -10.66
N SER A 55 -17.44 16.21 -9.69
CA SER A 55 -18.91 16.27 -9.53
C SER A 55 -19.66 16.81 -10.76
N ASP A 56 -18.95 17.48 -11.68
CA ASP A 56 -19.45 18.02 -12.95
C ASP A 56 -19.32 17.01 -14.12
N GLY A 57 -18.98 15.75 -13.84
CA GLY A 57 -18.78 14.70 -14.86
C GLY A 57 -17.48 14.83 -15.67
N GLN A 58 -16.67 15.87 -15.44
CA GLN A 58 -15.37 16.03 -16.10
C GLN A 58 -14.29 15.18 -15.42
N VAL A 59 -13.41 14.57 -16.22
CA VAL A 59 -12.22 13.87 -15.69
C VAL A 59 -11.31 14.88 -14.98
N LYS A 60 -11.01 14.62 -13.70
CA LYS A 60 -10.09 15.42 -12.89
C LYS A 60 -8.76 15.54 -13.63
N PRO A 61 -8.25 16.77 -13.85
CA PRO A 61 -6.95 16.92 -14.48
C PRO A 61 -5.89 16.35 -13.55
N GLN A 62 -5.12 15.38 -14.05
CA GLN A 62 -4.14 14.66 -13.25
C GLN A 62 -2.84 14.42 -14.03
N ILE A 63 -1.72 14.40 -13.33
CA ILE A 63 -0.41 14.02 -13.88
C ILE A 63 0.13 12.82 -13.14
N GLU A 64 0.51 11.80 -13.90
CA GLU A 64 1.05 10.55 -13.37
C GLU A 64 1.96 9.87 -14.40
N PHE A 65 2.71 8.85 -13.97
CA PHE A 65 3.44 7.98 -14.88
C PHE A 65 2.49 7.07 -15.66
N SER A 66 2.86 6.77 -16.90
CA SER A 66 2.12 5.86 -17.79
C SER A 66 2.08 4.42 -17.26
N ALA A 67 3.09 4.04 -16.47
CA ALA A 67 3.23 2.75 -15.83
C ALA A 67 3.72 2.93 -14.39
N ARG A 68 3.31 2.03 -13.51
CA ARG A 68 3.72 2.04 -12.10
C ARG A 68 5.13 1.47 -11.92
N VAL A 69 5.49 0.50 -12.76
CA VAL A 69 6.79 -0.17 -12.71
C VAL A 69 7.43 -0.20 -14.08
N TYR A 70 8.73 0.08 -14.11
CA TYR A 70 9.58 -0.03 -15.29
C TYR A 70 10.65 -1.09 -15.02
N ALA A 71 10.87 -1.96 -16.01
CA ALA A 71 11.88 -3.00 -15.96
C ALA A 71 13.11 -2.57 -16.76
N ILE A 72 14.26 -2.75 -16.15
CA ILE A 72 15.56 -2.52 -16.79
C ILE A 72 16.31 -3.84 -16.89
N ASP A 73 17.26 -3.92 -17.81
CA ASP A 73 18.27 -4.98 -17.83
C ASP A 73 19.66 -4.44 -17.49
N PRO A 74 20.59 -5.31 -17.05
CA PRO A 74 21.98 -4.92 -16.81
C PRO A 74 22.70 -4.37 -18.05
N SER A 75 22.20 -4.68 -19.25
CA SER A 75 22.70 -4.14 -20.52
C SER A 75 22.18 -2.74 -20.86
N ASP A 76 21.13 -2.28 -20.18
CA ASP A 76 20.48 -1.02 -20.49
C ASP A 76 21.34 0.14 -19.96
N LYS A 77 21.63 1.12 -20.83
CA LYS A 77 22.39 2.32 -20.45
C LYS A 77 21.52 3.39 -19.80
N SER A 78 20.22 3.34 -20.07
CA SER A 78 19.25 4.29 -19.54
C SER A 78 17.88 3.64 -19.44
N VAL A 79 17.04 4.23 -18.59
CA VAL A 79 15.62 3.90 -18.49
C VAL A 79 14.77 5.09 -18.94
N THR A 80 13.80 4.84 -19.81
CA THR A 80 12.84 5.86 -20.27
C THR A 80 11.50 5.67 -19.58
N LEU A 81 11.04 6.71 -18.88
CA LEU A 81 9.73 6.74 -18.24
C LEU A 81 8.85 7.74 -18.97
N THR A 82 7.57 7.41 -19.12
CA THR A 82 6.60 8.28 -19.78
C THR A 82 5.67 8.86 -18.73
N ILE A 83 5.54 10.19 -18.71
CA ILE A 83 4.62 10.93 -17.87
C ILE A 83 3.42 11.31 -18.73
N ILE A 84 2.22 11.08 -18.22
CA ILE A 84 0.97 11.34 -18.91
C ILE A 84 0.13 12.36 -18.15
N ARG A 85 -0.61 13.18 -18.89
CA ARG A 85 -1.59 14.13 -18.39
C ARG A 85 -3.00 13.70 -18.79
N ARG A 86 -3.83 13.46 -17.78
CA ARG A 86 -5.25 13.07 -17.89
C ARG A 86 -6.16 14.28 -17.66
N GLY A 87 -7.40 14.18 -18.13
CA GLY A 87 -8.39 15.25 -18.02
C GLY A 87 -8.10 16.46 -18.90
N SER A 88 -8.48 17.64 -18.41
CA SER A 88 -8.28 18.93 -19.08
C SER A 88 -6.79 19.26 -19.23
N CYS A 89 -6.40 19.69 -20.43
CA CYS A 89 -5.02 20.01 -20.79
C CYS A 89 -4.87 21.40 -21.43
N HIS A 90 -5.79 22.32 -21.14
CA HIS A 90 -5.79 23.65 -21.76
C HIS A 90 -4.62 24.52 -21.29
N ASP A 91 -4.27 24.45 -20.01
CA ASP A 91 -3.24 25.30 -19.41
C ASP A 91 -1.88 24.61 -19.40
N ALA A 92 -0.80 25.39 -19.43
CA ALA A 92 0.55 24.85 -19.25
C ALA A 92 0.78 24.48 -17.78
N ILE A 93 1.54 23.42 -17.52
CA ILE A 93 1.86 22.97 -16.15
C ILE A 93 3.31 22.57 -16.02
N THR A 94 3.91 22.98 -14.90
CA THR A 94 5.29 22.69 -14.55
C THR A 94 5.35 21.58 -13.51
N VAL A 95 6.10 20.53 -13.81
CA VAL A 95 6.24 19.34 -12.98
C VAL A 95 7.72 19.07 -12.78
N ASN A 96 8.11 18.81 -11.55
CA ASN A 96 9.44 18.36 -11.19
C ASN A 96 9.42 16.84 -11.02
N TYR A 97 10.48 16.17 -11.49
CA TYR A 97 10.73 14.78 -11.13
C TYR A 97 12.11 14.62 -10.51
N SER A 98 12.22 13.75 -9.51
CA SER A 98 13.47 13.46 -8.82
C SER A 98 13.65 11.96 -8.58
N THR A 99 14.86 11.45 -8.76
CA THR A 99 15.20 10.07 -8.42
C THR A 99 15.48 9.90 -6.93
N VAL A 100 14.96 8.83 -6.35
CA VAL A 100 15.07 8.49 -4.93
C VAL A 100 15.66 7.09 -4.79
N ASN A 101 16.59 6.96 -3.85
CA ASN A 101 17.22 5.68 -3.53
C ASN A 101 16.19 4.68 -2.99
N GLY A 102 16.27 3.44 -3.45
CA GLY A 102 15.72 2.29 -2.74
C GLY A 102 16.86 1.38 -2.29
N VAL A 103 16.74 0.09 -2.57
CA VAL A 103 17.85 -0.87 -2.44
C VAL A 103 18.96 -0.53 -3.43
N ALA A 104 18.59 -0.13 -4.66
CA ALA A 104 19.53 0.45 -5.62
C ALA A 104 19.91 1.86 -5.14
N LYS A 105 21.21 2.17 -5.21
CA LYS A 105 21.78 3.43 -4.69
C LYS A 105 22.25 4.32 -5.83
N ARG A 106 22.03 5.62 -5.69
CA ARG A 106 22.62 6.67 -6.52
C ARG A 106 24.11 6.47 -6.69
N ASP A 107 24.63 6.82 -7.86
CA ASP A 107 26.04 6.77 -8.24
C ASP A 107 26.66 5.35 -8.25
N LEU A 108 25.93 4.33 -7.76
CA LEU A 108 26.29 2.91 -7.82
C LEU A 108 25.47 2.16 -8.88
N HIS A 109 24.18 2.47 -8.97
CA HIS A 109 23.23 1.80 -9.87
C HIS A 109 22.67 2.74 -10.94
N PHE A 110 22.36 3.97 -10.55
CA PHE A 110 21.79 4.98 -11.44
C PHE A 110 22.38 6.36 -11.14
N LEU A 111 22.39 7.23 -12.13
CA LEU A 111 22.81 8.62 -11.94
C LEU A 111 21.65 9.43 -11.37
N PRO A 112 21.84 10.14 -10.24
CA PRO A 112 20.79 10.92 -9.63
C PRO A 112 20.37 12.06 -10.57
N LYS A 113 19.07 12.21 -10.78
CA LYS A 113 18.52 13.19 -11.70
C LYS A 113 17.37 13.93 -11.04
N THR A 114 17.37 15.25 -11.17
CA THR A 114 16.28 16.13 -10.74
C THR A 114 16.13 17.18 -11.81
N GLU A 115 14.96 17.23 -12.44
CA GLU A 115 14.71 18.10 -13.58
C GLU A 115 13.26 18.55 -13.58
N THR A 116 13.06 19.81 -13.97
CA THR A 116 11.74 20.42 -14.10
C THR A 116 11.32 20.37 -15.56
N ILE A 117 10.17 19.76 -15.82
CA ILE A 117 9.55 19.65 -17.13
C ILE A 117 8.32 20.54 -17.19
N LYS A 118 8.17 21.25 -18.31
CA LYS A 118 6.96 22.03 -18.61
C LYS A 118 6.13 21.30 -19.65
N PHE A 119 4.89 20.94 -19.32
CA PHE A 119 3.89 20.51 -20.29
C PHE A 119 3.29 21.74 -20.95
N LEU A 120 3.35 21.79 -22.27
CA LEU A 120 2.71 22.84 -23.04
C LEU A 120 1.18 22.64 -23.07
N PRO A 121 0.40 23.68 -23.39
CA PRO A 121 -1.01 23.55 -23.67
C PRO A 121 -1.26 22.43 -24.69
N SER A 122 -2.23 21.56 -24.40
CA SER A 122 -2.61 20.39 -25.21
C SER A 122 -1.59 19.24 -25.27
N GLU A 123 -0.45 19.34 -24.58
CA GLU A 123 0.51 18.24 -24.49
C GLU A 123 0.05 17.19 -23.46
N ARG A 124 -0.05 15.92 -23.88
CA ARG A 124 -0.60 14.83 -23.04
C ARG A 124 0.42 13.81 -22.57
N LYS A 125 1.59 13.73 -23.21
CA LYS A 125 2.65 12.77 -22.89
C LYS A 125 4.02 13.44 -22.96
N LYS A 126 4.91 13.14 -22.03
CA LYS A 126 6.33 13.48 -22.09
C LYS A 126 7.18 12.29 -21.67
N ASN A 127 8.28 12.07 -22.38
CA ASN A 127 9.25 11.05 -22.02
C ASN A 127 10.39 11.69 -21.26
N ILE A 128 10.81 11.05 -20.17
CA ILE A 128 11.99 11.41 -19.41
C ILE A 128 12.95 10.21 -19.41
N THR A 129 14.25 10.51 -19.38
CA THR A 129 15.28 9.47 -19.41
C THR A 129 16.20 9.63 -18.21
N ILE A 130 16.47 8.51 -17.54
CA ILE A 130 17.39 8.42 -16.40
C ILE A 130 18.54 7.50 -16.80
N GLU A 131 19.76 7.97 -16.63
CA GLU A 131 20.96 7.22 -16.98
C GLU A 131 21.28 6.18 -15.89
N LEU A 132 21.66 4.99 -16.35
CA LEU A 132 22.08 3.88 -15.50
C LEU A 132 23.61 3.80 -15.49
N VAL A 133 24.18 3.35 -14.37
CA VAL A 133 25.64 3.21 -14.24
C VAL A 133 26.08 1.96 -15.00
N ASP A 134 27.04 2.12 -15.91
CA ASP A 134 27.59 1.01 -16.69
C ASP A 134 28.32 0.00 -15.78
N GLY A 135 28.12 -1.29 -16.03
CA GLY A 135 28.66 -2.37 -15.21
C GLY A 135 28.08 -2.47 -13.79
N ALA A 136 26.98 -1.75 -13.48
CA ALA A 136 26.33 -1.87 -12.19
C ALA A 136 25.82 -3.29 -11.92
N ASN A 137 26.11 -3.81 -10.72
CA ASN A 137 25.64 -5.13 -10.32
C ASN A 137 24.17 -5.08 -9.88
N TRP A 138 23.28 -5.28 -10.86
CA TRP A 138 21.84 -5.40 -10.64
C TRP A 138 21.46 -6.77 -10.09
N ARG A 139 20.59 -6.76 -9.07
CA ARG A 139 19.97 -7.94 -8.48
C ARG A 139 18.46 -7.77 -8.53
N PRO A 140 17.66 -8.85 -8.52
CA PRO A 140 16.22 -8.71 -8.71
C PRO A 140 15.47 -7.94 -7.61
N ASN A 141 16.11 -7.76 -6.45
CA ASN A 141 15.61 -6.93 -5.35
C ASN A 141 16.14 -5.48 -5.39
N ASN A 142 17.01 -5.13 -6.34
CA ASN A 142 17.49 -3.77 -6.52
C ASN A 142 16.40 -2.95 -7.20
N VAL A 143 15.93 -1.95 -6.47
CA VAL A 143 14.88 -1.04 -6.89
C VAL A 143 15.28 0.38 -6.52
N PHE A 144 14.95 1.32 -7.39
CA PHE A 144 14.92 2.75 -7.07
C PHE A 144 13.61 3.35 -7.54
N TYR A 145 13.34 4.58 -7.11
CA TYR A 145 12.06 5.25 -7.34
C TYR A 145 12.25 6.58 -8.05
N VAL A 146 11.22 7.02 -8.76
CA VAL A 146 11.16 8.34 -9.39
C VAL A 146 9.87 8.99 -8.92
N ASN A 147 9.98 10.12 -8.24
CA ASN A 147 8.84 10.83 -7.67
C ASN A 147 8.47 12.02 -8.55
N LEU A 148 7.17 12.19 -8.81
CA LEU A 148 6.63 13.41 -9.41
C LEU A 148 6.19 14.37 -8.33
N LYS A 149 6.45 15.65 -8.57
CA LYS A 149 5.95 16.75 -7.78
C LYS A 149 5.49 17.87 -8.70
N ILE A 150 4.27 18.34 -8.50
CA ILE A 150 3.80 19.56 -9.15
C ILE A 150 4.44 20.75 -8.42
N GLU A 151 4.99 21.71 -9.17
CA GLU A 151 5.54 22.94 -8.60
C GLU A 151 4.40 23.93 -8.29
N ASP A 152 4.57 25.21 -8.61
CA ASP A 152 3.55 26.22 -8.39
C ASP A 152 2.56 26.26 -9.57
N GLN A 153 1.28 26.21 -9.24
CA GLN A 153 0.19 26.31 -10.20
C GLN A 153 -0.41 27.71 -10.18
N GLU A 154 -0.89 28.16 -11.35
CA GLU A 154 -1.75 29.34 -11.38
C GLU A 154 -3.03 29.05 -10.60
N LYS A 155 -3.60 30.09 -9.96
CA LYS A 155 -4.69 30.00 -8.97
C LYS A 155 -5.98 29.30 -9.47
N ASN A 156 -6.09 29.03 -10.76
CA ASN A 156 -7.26 28.43 -11.40
C ASN A 156 -7.03 26.98 -11.91
N ASP A 157 -5.79 26.49 -11.96
CA ASP A 157 -5.51 25.12 -12.39
C ASP A 157 -5.71 24.15 -11.21
N LYS A 158 -6.67 23.22 -11.35
CA LYS A 158 -6.97 22.18 -10.35
C LYS A 158 -6.24 20.86 -10.62
N THR A 159 -5.21 20.89 -11.49
CA THR A 159 -4.45 19.67 -11.82
C THR A 159 -3.82 19.08 -10.57
N SER A 160 -4.01 17.79 -10.32
CA SER A 160 -3.44 17.09 -9.15
C SER A 160 -2.49 15.98 -9.57
N LEU A 161 -1.71 15.45 -8.63
CA LEU A 161 -0.94 14.24 -8.90
C LEU A 161 -1.91 13.05 -8.96
N GLY A 162 -1.78 12.22 -10.00
CA GLY A 162 -2.55 10.98 -10.11
C GLY A 162 -2.01 9.88 -9.20
N GLN A 163 -2.67 8.73 -9.20
CA GLN A 163 -2.32 7.61 -8.32
C GLN A 163 -0.94 7.01 -8.65
N CYS A 164 -0.50 7.09 -9.91
CA CYS A 164 0.84 6.68 -10.33
C CYS A 164 1.84 7.86 -10.28
N ASN A 165 1.89 8.61 -9.18
CA ASN A 165 2.83 9.73 -8.99
C ASN A 165 4.26 9.31 -8.63
N VAL A 166 4.45 8.03 -8.28
CA VAL A 166 5.76 7.43 -8.06
C VAL A 166 5.93 6.25 -9.00
N ALA A 167 7.01 6.25 -9.78
CA ALA A 167 7.40 5.11 -10.61
C ALA A 167 8.49 4.29 -9.91
N ARG A 168 8.34 2.98 -9.98
CA ARG A 168 9.32 2.02 -9.44
C ARG A 168 10.16 1.46 -10.59
N VAL A 169 11.47 1.60 -10.53
CA VAL A 169 12.39 1.02 -11.53
C VAL A 169 13.10 -0.17 -10.90
N ARG A 170 13.05 -1.33 -11.56
CA ARG A 170 13.62 -2.58 -11.02
C ARG A 170 14.23 -3.47 -12.09
N TYR A 171 15.14 -4.33 -11.67
CA TYR A 171 15.50 -5.52 -12.43
C TYR A 171 14.54 -6.67 -12.05
N PRO A 172 13.73 -7.22 -12.97
CA PRO A 172 12.79 -8.29 -12.63
C PRO A 172 13.51 -9.61 -12.32
N ASP A 173 12.89 -10.44 -11.47
CA ASP A 173 13.34 -11.82 -11.24
C ASP A 173 12.63 -12.75 -12.22
N ASP A 174 13.23 -12.94 -13.39
CA ASP A 174 12.61 -13.76 -14.44
C ASP A 174 12.80 -15.26 -14.21
N SER A 175 13.54 -15.65 -13.18
CA SER A 175 13.71 -17.05 -12.73
C SER A 175 12.39 -17.71 -12.33
N ALA A 176 11.36 -16.90 -12.04
CA ALA A 176 10.03 -17.36 -11.66
C ALA A 176 9.12 -17.70 -12.86
N SER A 177 9.50 -17.38 -14.09
CA SER A 177 8.76 -17.85 -15.28
C SER A 177 9.22 -19.27 -15.58
N LEU A 178 8.44 -20.28 -15.17
CA LEU A 178 8.71 -21.70 -15.43
C LEU A 178 8.99 -22.01 -16.92
N MET A 179 8.52 -21.15 -17.84
CA MET A 179 8.66 -21.29 -19.29
C MET A 179 9.76 -20.39 -19.89
N GLY A 180 10.26 -19.37 -19.18
CA GLY A 180 11.20 -18.38 -19.72
C GLY A 180 10.66 -17.47 -20.84
N GLU A 181 9.47 -17.76 -21.37
CA GLU A 181 8.79 -16.97 -22.41
C GLU A 181 8.21 -15.67 -21.85
N PRO A 182 8.10 -14.60 -22.67
CA PRO A 182 7.43 -13.38 -22.27
C PRO A 182 5.95 -13.66 -22.07
N ALA A 183 5.43 -13.21 -20.93
CA ALA A 183 4.05 -13.43 -20.53
C ALA A 183 3.43 -12.18 -19.95
N VAL A 184 2.10 -12.09 -20.01
CA VAL A 184 1.32 -11.02 -19.36
C VAL A 184 0.31 -11.63 -18.39
N GLU A 185 0.15 -11.01 -17.22
CA GLU A 185 -0.85 -11.41 -16.23
C GLU A 185 -1.33 -10.23 -15.38
N PHE A 186 -2.50 -10.39 -14.76
CA PHE A 186 -2.94 -9.50 -13.69
C PHE A 186 -2.08 -9.68 -12.44
N VAL A 187 -1.67 -8.55 -11.84
CA VAL A 187 -0.83 -8.54 -10.62
C VAL A 187 -1.53 -9.20 -9.43
N LYS A 188 -2.85 -9.03 -9.33
CA LYS A 188 -3.69 -9.64 -8.30
C LYS A 188 -4.85 -10.38 -8.96
N ALA A 189 -5.28 -11.48 -8.36
CA ALA A 189 -6.48 -12.20 -8.80
C ALA A 189 -7.76 -11.45 -8.41
N ASN A 190 -7.74 -10.72 -7.28
CA ASN A 190 -8.90 -9.98 -6.77
C ASN A 190 -8.53 -8.53 -6.47
N TYR A 191 -9.42 -7.62 -6.86
CA TYR A 191 -9.40 -6.20 -6.52
C TYR A 191 -10.68 -5.84 -5.78
N VAL A 192 -10.61 -4.78 -4.98
CA VAL A 192 -11.73 -4.28 -4.21
C VAL A 192 -11.87 -2.81 -4.52
N ALA A 193 -13.08 -2.40 -4.91
CA ALA A 193 -13.48 -1.04 -5.18
C ALA A 193 -14.65 -0.68 -4.27
N LYS A 194 -14.79 0.60 -3.94
CA LYS A 194 -16.03 1.12 -3.35
C LYS A 194 -16.95 1.56 -4.48
N GLU A 195 -18.24 1.53 -4.24
CA GLU A 195 -19.25 2.02 -5.18
C GLU A 195 -18.99 3.50 -5.56
N ASN A 196 -18.80 4.35 -4.56
CA ASN A 196 -18.46 5.77 -4.73
C ASN A 196 -17.02 6.09 -5.22
N CYS A 197 -16.25 5.10 -5.66
CA CYS A 197 -14.87 5.33 -6.13
C CYS A 197 -14.80 6.02 -7.49
N GLY A 198 -15.86 5.93 -8.29
CA GLY A 198 -15.90 6.37 -9.68
C GLY A 198 -15.01 5.56 -10.63
N TRP A 199 -13.79 5.17 -10.24
CA TRP A 199 -12.90 4.37 -11.07
C TRP A 199 -12.10 3.36 -10.26
N VAL A 200 -12.14 2.10 -10.68
CA VAL A 200 -11.25 1.05 -10.17
C VAL A 200 -10.03 0.91 -11.06
N ARG A 201 -8.84 0.91 -10.43
CA ARG A 201 -7.56 0.70 -11.10
C ARG A 201 -7.05 -0.73 -10.90
N VAL A 202 -6.89 -1.45 -11.99
CA VAL A 202 -6.41 -2.83 -12.03
C VAL A 202 -5.03 -2.88 -12.71
N PHE A 203 -4.07 -3.57 -12.10
CA PHE A 203 -2.69 -3.65 -12.61
C PHE A 203 -2.42 -4.94 -13.39
N VAL A 204 -1.72 -4.78 -14.51
CA VAL A 204 -1.27 -5.85 -15.42
C VAL A 204 0.26 -5.76 -15.52
N SER A 205 0.94 -6.89 -15.31
CA SER A 205 2.39 -7.01 -15.37
C SER A 205 2.85 -7.86 -16.55
N ARG A 206 3.95 -7.45 -17.18
CA ARG A 206 4.79 -8.32 -18.01
C ARG A 206 5.63 -9.24 -17.12
N ARG A 207 5.91 -10.46 -17.55
CA ARG A 207 6.67 -11.50 -16.84
C ARG A 207 7.55 -12.25 -17.84
N GLY A 208 8.56 -12.96 -17.34
CA GLY A 208 9.45 -13.75 -18.19
C GLY A 208 10.44 -12.88 -18.95
N LYS A 209 11.10 -13.46 -19.96
CA LYS A 209 12.21 -12.80 -20.66
C LYS A 209 11.84 -11.41 -21.17
N LYS A 210 12.80 -10.47 -21.07
CA LYS A 210 12.67 -9.12 -21.63
C LYS A 210 12.14 -9.17 -23.05
N HIS A 211 10.99 -8.53 -23.24
CA HIS A 211 10.41 -8.27 -24.54
C HIS A 211 10.38 -6.76 -24.75
N SER A 212 11.27 -6.27 -25.62
CA SER A 212 11.48 -4.82 -25.84
C SER A 212 10.51 -4.23 -26.87
N GLY A 213 9.57 -5.02 -27.39
CA GLY A 213 8.56 -4.59 -28.36
C GLY A 213 7.39 -3.86 -27.72
N GLU A 214 6.69 -3.08 -28.54
CA GLU A 214 5.36 -2.59 -28.18
C GLU A 214 4.37 -3.75 -28.21
N THR A 215 3.81 -4.09 -27.05
CA THR A 215 2.81 -5.16 -26.96
C THR A 215 1.47 -4.55 -26.63
N THR A 216 0.48 -4.76 -27.50
CA THR A 216 -0.91 -4.41 -27.21
C THR A 216 -1.63 -5.63 -26.66
N VAL A 217 -2.19 -5.49 -25.46
CA VAL A 217 -3.00 -6.52 -24.81
C VAL A 217 -4.46 -6.10 -24.89
N PHE A 218 -5.28 -6.95 -25.49
CA PHE A 218 -6.71 -6.73 -25.59
C PHE A 218 -7.40 -7.32 -24.37
N TYR A 219 -8.38 -6.62 -23.82
CA TYR A 219 -9.12 -7.06 -22.65
C TYR A 219 -10.60 -6.70 -22.77
N GLU A 220 -11.42 -7.42 -22.02
CA GLU A 220 -12.84 -7.13 -21.86
C GLU A 220 -13.31 -7.33 -20.41
N THR A 221 -14.43 -6.70 -20.09
CA THR A 221 -15.14 -6.87 -18.81
C THR A 221 -16.30 -7.84 -18.99
N LEU A 222 -16.48 -8.74 -18.03
CA LEU A 222 -17.55 -9.73 -17.99
C LEU A 222 -18.34 -9.59 -16.69
N ASN A 223 -19.67 -9.61 -16.80
CA ASN A 223 -20.58 -9.57 -15.66
C ASN A 223 -20.51 -10.89 -14.86
N ILE A 224 -20.66 -10.78 -13.53
CA ILE A 224 -20.83 -11.95 -12.64
C ILE A 224 -22.10 -11.75 -11.82
N THR A 225 -22.04 -10.88 -10.81
CA THR A 225 -23.22 -10.42 -10.07
C THR A 225 -23.54 -8.98 -10.41
N ALA A 226 -22.50 -8.15 -10.57
CA ALA A 226 -22.60 -6.79 -11.08
C ALA A 226 -22.97 -6.82 -12.58
N GLN A 227 -23.92 -5.97 -12.95
CA GLN A 227 -24.46 -5.76 -14.28
C GLN A 227 -23.76 -4.63 -15.02
N GLU A 228 -23.57 -4.82 -16.32
CA GLU A 228 -23.04 -3.76 -17.18
C GLU A 228 -24.01 -2.57 -17.22
N THR A 229 -23.45 -1.35 -17.26
CA THR A 229 -24.18 -0.07 -17.34
C THR A 229 -25.01 0.33 -16.12
N PHE A 230 -25.17 -0.55 -15.13
CA PHE A 230 -25.75 -0.23 -13.83
C PHE A 230 -24.66 -0.03 -12.78
N ASP A 231 -23.72 -0.96 -12.65
CA ASP A 231 -22.72 -0.92 -11.57
C ASP A 231 -21.32 -0.54 -12.09
N TYR A 232 -21.06 -0.79 -13.38
CA TYR A 232 -19.81 -0.41 -14.03
C TYR A 232 -19.99 -0.18 -15.53
N MET A 233 -19.09 0.62 -16.12
CA MET A 233 -19.07 0.85 -17.56
C MET A 233 -18.37 -0.31 -18.29
N PRO A 234 -19.08 -1.05 -19.17
CA PRO A 234 -18.50 -2.22 -19.83
C PRO A 234 -17.45 -1.84 -20.87
N VAL A 235 -16.37 -2.62 -20.92
CA VAL A 235 -15.33 -2.52 -21.94
C VAL A 235 -15.31 -3.80 -22.75
N LYS A 236 -15.67 -3.73 -24.04
CA LYS A 236 -15.72 -4.92 -24.93
C LYS A 236 -14.50 -5.07 -25.85
N ASN A 237 -13.75 -3.99 -26.09
CA ASN A 237 -12.57 -3.98 -26.96
C ASN A 237 -11.45 -3.10 -26.37
N GLY A 238 -11.17 -3.30 -25.08
CA GLY A 238 -10.14 -2.56 -24.37
C GLY A 238 -8.76 -2.86 -24.96
N LYS A 239 -7.90 -1.83 -25.01
CA LYS A 239 -6.51 -1.96 -25.49
C LYS A 239 -5.55 -1.40 -24.46
N LEU A 240 -4.68 -2.24 -23.94
CA LEU A 240 -3.58 -1.87 -23.07
C LEU A 240 -2.27 -2.01 -23.83
N GLN A 241 -1.72 -0.89 -24.30
CA GLN A 241 -0.43 -0.87 -24.99
C GLN A 241 0.70 -0.69 -23.98
N PHE A 242 1.65 -1.61 -23.95
CA PHE A 242 2.90 -1.45 -23.22
C PHE A 242 3.97 -0.90 -24.17
N GLU A 243 4.63 0.17 -23.76
CA GLU A 243 5.67 0.87 -24.53
C GLU A 243 7.04 0.68 -23.85
N GLY A 244 8.08 0.37 -24.64
CA GLY A 244 9.47 0.31 -24.16
C GLY A 244 9.67 -0.56 -22.91
N GLN A 245 10.17 0.07 -21.84
CA GLN A 245 10.53 -0.56 -20.56
C GLN A 245 9.38 -0.61 -19.55
N GLU A 246 8.14 -0.30 -19.94
CA GLU A 246 6.98 -0.45 -19.08
C GLU A 246 6.78 -1.92 -18.68
N TYR A 247 6.67 -2.17 -17.37
CA TYR A 247 6.57 -3.51 -16.79
C TYR A 247 5.21 -3.76 -16.13
N GLU A 248 4.74 -2.84 -15.27
CA GLU A 248 3.39 -2.89 -14.68
C GLU A 248 2.59 -1.67 -15.13
N LYS A 249 1.58 -1.91 -15.96
CA LYS A 249 0.63 -0.90 -16.43
C LYS A 249 -0.74 -1.16 -15.83
N TYR A 250 -1.65 -0.22 -16.01
CA TYR A 250 -2.94 -0.26 -15.35
C TYR A 250 -4.09 -0.04 -16.33
N ILE A 251 -5.24 -0.61 -15.96
CA ILE A 251 -6.53 -0.50 -16.62
C ILE A 251 -7.44 0.20 -15.61
N ASP A 252 -8.07 1.29 -16.03
CA ASP A 252 -9.09 1.96 -15.24
C ASP A 252 -10.47 1.58 -15.81
N ILE A 253 -11.35 1.10 -14.94
CA ILE A 253 -12.76 0.82 -15.24
C ILE A 253 -13.62 1.77 -14.42
N GLU A 254 -14.57 2.43 -15.07
CA GLU A 254 -15.51 3.33 -14.40
C GLU A 254 -16.53 2.50 -13.61
N ILE A 255 -16.66 2.83 -12.33
CA ILE A 255 -17.67 2.30 -11.41
C ILE A 255 -18.78 3.33 -11.32
N ILE A 256 -20.01 2.87 -11.46
CA ILE A 256 -21.20 3.72 -11.42
C ILE A 256 -21.69 3.69 -9.97
N ASP A 257 -21.87 4.87 -9.40
CA ASP A 257 -22.38 5.06 -8.04
C ASP A 257 -23.89 5.34 -8.14
N ASP A 258 -24.71 4.48 -7.54
CA ASP A 258 -26.15 4.65 -7.53
C ASP A 258 -26.70 4.99 -6.14
N LYS A 259 -27.97 4.72 -5.83
CA LYS A 259 -28.57 4.99 -4.50
C LYS A 259 -29.35 3.81 -3.96
N GLN A 260 -29.20 2.65 -4.59
CA GLN A 260 -29.96 1.45 -4.30
C GLN A 260 -29.24 0.67 -3.21
N ASP A 261 -29.99 0.15 -2.25
CA ASP A 261 -29.42 -0.70 -1.21
C ASP A 261 -29.11 -2.07 -1.81
N GLU A 262 -27.85 -2.25 -2.18
CA GLU A 262 -27.34 -3.46 -2.79
C GLU A 262 -26.38 -4.23 -1.87
N LYS A 263 -26.08 -5.46 -2.28
CA LYS A 263 -25.05 -6.27 -1.61
C LYS A 263 -23.71 -6.00 -2.28
N ASP A 264 -22.61 -6.43 -1.65
CA ASP A 264 -21.32 -6.41 -2.32
C ASP A 264 -21.39 -7.26 -3.61
N GLU A 265 -21.01 -6.66 -4.74
CA GLU A 265 -21.14 -7.26 -6.06
C GLU A 265 -19.79 -7.50 -6.73
N THR A 266 -19.77 -8.25 -7.83
CA THR A 266 -18.54 -8.62 -8.52
C THR A 266 -18.71 -8.62 -10.03
N PHE A 267 -17.66 -8.17 -10.72
CA PHE A 267 -17.46 -8.39 -12.15
C PHE A 267 -16.04 -8.90 -12.39
N SER A 268 -15.73 -9.36 -13.59
CA SER A 268 -14.38 -9.80 -13.96
C SER A 268 -13.82 -9.07 -15.17
N ILE A 269 -12.49 -9.01 -15.24
CA ILE A 269 -11.75 -8.50 -16.38
C ILE A 269 -10.88 -9.65 -16.90
N GLU A 270 -10.94 -9.90 -18.21
CA GLU A 270 -10.20 -10.96 -18.86
C GLU A 270 -9.28 -10.41 -19.96
N LEU A 271 -8.04 -10.90 -19.99
CA LEU A 271 -7.11 -10.65 -21.09
C LEU A 271 -7.42 -11.62 -22.24
N LEU A 272 -7.73 -11.10 -23.43
CA LEU A 272 -8.23 -11.90 -24.55
C LEU A 272 -7.12 -12.38 -25.46
N LYS A 273 -6.35 -11.43 -26.01
CA LYS A 273 -5.28 -11.67 -26.97
C LYS A 273 -4.20 -10.62 -26.85
N THR A 274 -2.99 -10.98 -27.26
CA THR A 274 -1.87 -10.07 -27.45
C THR A 274 -1.71 -9.77 -28.94
N SER A 275 -1.16 -8.61 -29.29
CA SER A 275 -0.80 -8.30 -30.68
C SER A 275 0.42 -9.10 -31.16
N ASP A 276 1.19 -9.62 -30.21
CA ASP A 276 2.42 -10.38 -30.44
C ASP A 276 2.19 -11.84 -30.02
N GLU A 277 2.42 -12.76 -30.95
CA GLU A 277 2.23 -14.20 -30.76
C GLU A 277 3.29 -14.82 -29.84
N GLU A 278 4.45 -14.18 -29.66
CA GLU A 278 5.48 -14.66 -28.72
C GLU A 278 5.07 -14.42 -27.26
N VAL A 279 4.14 -13.49 -27.02
CA VAL A 279 3.70 -13.10 -25.67
C VAL A 279 2.52 -13.96 -25.25
N SER A 280 2.76 -14.83 -24.27
CA SER A 280 1.73 -15.72 -23.71
C SER A 280 0.99 -15.09 -22.53
N PHE A 281 -0.08 -15.74 -22.05
CA PHE A 281 -0.73 -15.38 -20.79
C PHE A 281 -0.20 -16.24 -19.66
N ALA A 282 0.18 -15.61 -18.56
CA ALA A 282 0.58 -16.31 -17.34
C ALA A 282 -0.66 -16.76 -16.55
N ARG A 283 -0.46 -17.19 -15.28
CA ARG A 283 -1.48 -17.82 -14.46
C ARG A 283 -2.72 -16.93 -14.27
N ASN A 284 -2.53 -15.63 -14.03
CA ASN A 284 -3.64 -14.72 -13.76
C ASN A 284 -4.10 -14.02 -15.06
N ARG A 285 -4.73 -14.79 -15.97
CA ARG A 285 -5.35 -14.23 -17.19
C ARG A 285 -6.65 -13.48 -16.94
N ARG A 286 -7.33 -13.78 -15.83
CA ARG A 286 -8.58 -13.14 -15.39
C ARG A 286 -8.41 -12.61 -13.97
N THR A 287 -9.03 -11.47 -13.69
CA THR A 287 -9.15 -10.92 -12.34
C THR A 287 -10.60 -10.59 -12.03
N THR A 288 -10.99 -10.70 -10.75
CA THR A 288 -12.30 -10.31 -10.25
C THR A 288 -12.19 -9.00 -9.49
N VAL A 289 -13.10 -8.08 -9.75
CA VAL A 289 -13.28 -6.84 -8.99
C VAL A 289 -14.52 -7.00 -8.13
N THR A 290 -14.38 -6.78 -6.82
CA THR A 290 -15.50 -6.70 -5.88
C THR A 290 -15.84 -5.24 -5.63
N ILE A 291 -17.07 -4.85 -5.93
CA ILE A 291 -17.65 -3.55 -5.60
C ILE A 291 -18.28 -3.68 -4.21
N ILE A 292 -17.76 -2.92 -3.25
CA ILE A 292 -18.32 -2.83 -1.92
C ILE A 292 -19.35 -1.71 -1.94
N SER A 293 -20.61 -2.07 -1.70
CA SER A 293 -21.67 -1.07 -1.56
C SER A 293 -21.48 -0.28 -0.27
N ASP A 294 -21.57 1.04 -0.38
CA ASP A 294 -21.60 1.98 0.75
C ASP A 294 -23.01 2.40 1.13
N ASP A 295 -24.00 2.11 0.29
CA ASP A 295 -25.43 2.39 0.54
C ASP A 295 -26.14 1.36 1.42
N ASN A 296 -25.43 0.31 1.85
CA ASN A 296 -26.02 -0.70 2.73
C ASN A 296 -26.38 -0.13 4.12
N VAL A 297 -27.63 0.30 4.28
CA VAL A 297 -28.15 1.01 5.46
C VAL A 297 -27.96 0.17 6.73
N LEU A 298 -28.16 -1.16 6.64
CA LEU A 298 -27.96 -2.07 7.76
C LEU A 298 -26.48 -2.15 8.18
N LYS A 299 -25.56 -2.21 7.22
CA LYS A 299 -24.10 -2.17 7.47
C LYS A 299 -23.70 -0.84 8.11
N ASN A 300 -24.25 0.28 7.63
CA ASN A 300 -23.98 1.61 8.18
C ASN A 300 -24.53 1.76 9.60
N ILE A 301 -25.76 1.36 9.88
CA ILE A 301 -26.35 1.40 11.23
C ILE A 301 -25.58 0.48 12.19
N THR A 302 -25.17 -0.72 11.75
CA THR A 302 -24.39 -1.62 12.61
C THR A 302 -22.99 -1.08 12.89
N ASN A 303 -22.33 -0.45 11.91
CA ASN A 303 -21.04 0.22 12.10
C ASN A 303 -21.16 1.40 13.07
N VAL A 304 -22.18 2.26 12.89
CA VAL A 304 -22.47 3.36 13.82
C VAL A 304 -22.78 2.83 15.22
N ARG A 305 -23.59 1.77 15.35
CA ARG A 305 -23.87 1.14 16.65
C ARG A 305 -22.62 0.56 17.30
N LYS A 306 -21.74 -0.10 16.54
CA LYS A 306 -20.47 -0.64 17.04
C LYS A 306 -19.55 0.49 17.50
N LEU A 307 -19.43 1.55 16.71
CA LEU A 307 -18.62 2.72 17.02
C LEU A 307 -19.16 3.45 18.26
N MET A 308 -20.48 3.65 18.32
CA MET A 308 -21.15 4.21 19.48
C MET A 308 -20.96 3.32 20.72
N GLY A 309 -21.07 1.99 20.57
CA GLY A 309 -20.79 1.05 21.66
C GLY A 309 -19.34 1.10 22.13
N TYR A 310 -18.39 1.23 21.21
CA TYR A 310 -16.97 1.40 21.51
C TYR A 310 -16.72 2.71 22.27
N TYR A 311 -17.20 3.84 21.75
CA TYR A 311 -17.06 5.15 22.39
C TYR A 311 -17.80 5.21 23.71
N MET A 312 -18.99 4.63 23.82
CA MET A 312 -19.72 4.55 25.08
C MET A 312 -18.90 3.77 26.09
N ARG A 313 -18.31 2.62 25.73
CA ARG A 313 -17.44 1.83 26.62
C ARG A 313 -16.16 2.57 26.99
N ALA A 314 -15.57 3.32 26.07
CA ALA A 314 -14.39 4.16 26.31
C ALA A 314 -14.70 5.38 27.19
N MET A 315 -15.89 5.97 27.05
CA MET A 315 -16.38 7.09 27.85
C MET A 315 -17.00 6.65 29.16
N THR A 316 -17.28 5.35 29.37
CA THR A 316 -17.77 4.84 30.64
C THR A 316 -16.62 4.93 31.65
N PRO A 317 -16.66 5.84 32.64
CA PRO A 317 -15.57 6.00 33.59
C PRO A 317 -15.67 4.87 34.61
N GLY A 318 -14.88 3.82 34.43
CA GLY A 318 -14.70 2.77 35.43
C GLY A 318 -14.83 1.35 34.89
N GLN A 319 -13.94 0.47 35.37
CA GLN A 319 -14.07 -0.97 35.20
C GLN A 319 -15.38 -1.41 35.86
N THR A 320 -16.26 -2.06 35.09
CA THR A 320 -17.63 -2.33 35.53
C THR A 320 -17.73 -3.57 36.41
N THR A 321 -16.67 -4.39 36.42
CA THR A 321 -16.60 -5.65 37.15
C THR A 321 -15.24 -5.83 37.83
N TRP A 322 -15.26 -6.59 38.94
CA TRP A 322 -14.06 -7.03 39.66
C TRP A 322 -13.03 -7.72 38.74
N LEU A 323 -13.51 -8.53 37.81
CA LEU A 323 -12.67 -9.25 36.86
C LEU A 323 -11.87 -8.29 35.97
N GLU A 324 -12.52 -7.23 35.49
CA GLU A 324 -11.85 -6.21 34.67
C GLU A 324 -10.84 -5.40 35.49
N GLN A 325 -11.16 -5.07 36.75
CA GLN A 325 -10.22 -4.41 37.69
C GLN A 325 -8.97 -5.26 37.93
N ILE A 326 -9.14 -6.54 38.27
CA ILE A 326 -8.03 -7.47 38.52
C ILE A 326 -7.21 -7.70 37.25
N ARG A 327 -7.86 -7.89 36.10
CA ARG A 327 -7.16 -8.06 34.82
C ARG A 327 -6.34 -6.83 34.45
N SER A 328 -6.85 -5.63 34.70
CA SER A 328 -6.12 -4.38 34.46
C SER A 328 -4.95 -4.18 35.42
N ALA A 329 -5.08 -4.64 36.67
CA ALA A 329 -4.02 -4.54 37.67
C ALA A 329 -2.85 -5.50 37.40
N VAL A 330 -3.13 -6.66 36.79
CA VAL A 330 -2.13 -7.69 36.46
C VAL A 330 -1.52 -7.50 35.06
N SER A 331 -2.10 -6.65 34.22
CA SER A 331 -1.59 -6.41 32.86
C SER A 331 -0.84 -5.09 32.73
N VAL A 332 0.31 -5.13 32.03
CA VAL A 332 1.01 -3.93 31.57
C VAL A 332 0.19 -3.34 30.42
N ASN A 333 -0.09 -2.03 30.50
CA ASN A 333 -0.82 -1.27 29.48
C ASN A 333 -2.17 -1.91 29.05
N ALA A 334 -2.96 -2.39 30.02
CA ALA A 334 -4.26 -3.06 29.81
C ALA A 334 -4.23 -4.28 28.87
N GLY A 335 -3.07 -4.90 28.67
CA GLY A 335 -2.90 -6.10 27.85
C GLY A 335 -2.37 -5.84 26.43
N ASP A 336 -2.04 -4.60 26.05
CA ASP A 336 -1.32 -4.31 24.80
C ASP A 336 0.20 -4.51 24.98
N THR A 337 0.63 -5.76 24.93
CA THR A 337 2.04 -6.16 25.08
C THR A 337 2.91 -5.80 23.88
N ASN A 338 2.31 -5.50 22.73
CA ASN A 338 3.04 -5.28 21.49
C ASN A 338 3.64 -3.87 21.39
N ASN A 339 3.05 -2.91 22.10
CA ASN A 339 3.50 -1.52 22.18
C ASN A 339 4.08 -1.12 23.55
N ALA A 340 4.21 -2.07 24.49
CA ALA A 340 4.70 -1.78 25.85
C ALA A 340 6.20 -1.45 25.85
N SER A 341 6.56 -0.26 26.30
CA SER A 341 7.95 0.15 26.45
C SER A 341 8.59 -0.46 27.71
N LEU A 342 9.92 -0.50 27.77
CA LEU A 342 10.64 -0.95 28.98
C LEU A 342 10.32 -0.06 30.20
N SER A 343 10.07 1.24 29.99
CA SER A 343 9.60 2.15 31.04
C SER A 343 8.21 1.77 31.57
N ASP A 344 7.30 1.30 30.71
CA ASP A 344 5.96 0.89 31.13
C ASP A 344 5.99 -0.37 32.00
N CYS A 345 6.89 -1.30 31.70
CA CYS A 345 7.11 -2.50 32.52
C CYS A 345 7.68 -2.16 33.90
N ILE A 346 8.64 -1.23 33.97
CA ILE A 346 9.24 -0.80 35.25
C ILE A 346 8.20 -0.06 36.10
N ILE A 347 7.47 0.89 35.50
CA ILE A 347 6.41 1.64 36.19
C ILE A 347 5.30 0.69 36.63
N HIS A 348 4.92 -0.30 35.81
CA HIS A 348 3.93 -1.30 36.21
C HIS A 348 4.42 -2.18 37.36
N GLY A 349 5.68 -2.64 37.35
CA GLY A 349 6.25 -3.47 38.42
C GLY A 349 6.36 -2.73 39.74
N ILE A 350 6.78 -1.47 39.71
CA ILE A 350 6.74 -0.57 40.87
C ILE A 350 5.28 -0.41 41.31
N ALA A 351 4.36 -0.19 40.37
CA ALA A 351 2.97 0.08 40.66
C ALA A 351 2.07 -1.10 41.06
N PHE A 352 2.59 -2.30 40.91
CA PHE A 352 1.81 -3.51 41.07
C PHE A 352 1.20 -3.71 42.47
N PRO A 353 1.94 -3.51 43.59
CA PRO A 353 1.40 -3.79 44.92
C PRO A 353 0.16 -2.95 45.25
N TRP A 354 0.17 -1.66 44.91
CA TRP A 354 -1.00 -0.80 45.13
C TRP A 354 -2.09 -1.03 44.09
N LYS A 355 -1.75 -1.26 42.82
CA LYS A 355 -2.74 -1.61 41.80
C LYS A 355 -3.53 -2.86 42.16
N PHE A 356 -2.86 -3.87 42.73
CA PHE A 356 -3.49 -5.11 43.13
C PHE A 356 -4.41 -4.92 44.34
N VAL A 357 -3.98 -4.15 45.35
CA VAL A 357 -4.83 -3.82 46.51
C VAL A 357 -6.07 -3.02 46.09
N PHE A 358 -5.91 -2.01 45.24
CA PHE A 358 -7.03 -1.20 44.76
C PHE A 358 -7.93 -1.93 43.75
N ALA A 359 -7.47 -3.03 43.16
CA ALA A 359 -8.33 -3.91 42.35
C ALA A 359 -9.37 -4.66 43.19
N PHE A 360 -9.24 -4.67 44.53
CA PHE A 360 -10.23 -5.14 45.50
C PHE A 360 -11.11 -4.01 46.08
N VAL A 361 -11.18 -2.83 45.42
CA VAL A 361 -12.23 -1.83 45.66
C VAL A 361 -13.46 -2.08 44.76
N PRO A 362 -14.68 -2.14 45.32
CA PRO A 362 -15.86 -2.51 44.56
C PRO A 362 -16.08 -1.58 43.36
N PRO A 363 -16.53 -2.13 42.21
CA PRO A 363 -16.80 -1.35 41.02
C PRO A 363 -17.70 -0.13 41.31
N PRO A 364 -17.38 1.06 40.75
CA PRO A 364 -18.16 2.28 40.95
C PRO A 364 -19.59 2.20 40.39
N SER A 365 -19.88 1.20 39.56
CA SER A 365 -21.22 0.87 39.05
C SER A 365 -22.13 0.21 40.10
N LEU A 366 -21.60 -0.30 41.21
CA LEU A 366 -22.40 -0.96 42.25
C LEU A 366 -23.09 0.07 43.17
N LEU A 367 -24.41 -0.06 43.31
CA LEU A 367 -25.24 0.70 44.26
C LEU A 367 -24.98 2.22 44.26
N GLY A 368 -24.84 2.80 43.07
CA GLY A 368 -24.62 4.24 42.91
C GLY A 368 -23.26 4.75 43.38
N GLY A 369 -22.26 3.87 43.52
CA GLY A 369 -20.87 4.23 43.81
C GLY A 369 -20.53 4.35 45.30
N TRP A 370 -21.51 4.27 46.19
CA TRP A 370 -21.32 4.37 47.64
C TRP A 370 -20.36 3.31 48.23
N PRO A 371 -20.44 2.02 47.84
CA PRO A 371 -19.49 1.02 48.33
C PRO A 371 -18.06 1.31 47.87
N CYS A 372 -17.89 1.78 46.62
CA CYS A 372 -16.60 2.14 46.06
C CYS A 372 -15.97 3.29 46.85
N PHE A 373 -16.75 4.33 47.14
CA PHE A 373 -16.31 5.49 47.90
C PHE A 373 -15.82 5.12 49.31
N ILE A 374 -16.61 4.36 50.08
CA ILE A 374 -16.28 4.00 51.46
C ILE A 374 -15.03 3.12 51.51
N VAL A 375 -14.98 2.07 50.68
CA VAL A 375 -13.86 1.12 50.67
C VAL A 375 -12.58 1.79 50.17
N ALA A 376 -12.67 2.68 49.17
CA ALA A 376 -11.53 3.46 48.71
C ALA A 376 -10.97 4.36 49.81
N LEU A 377 -11.83 5.03 50.59
CA LEU A 377 -11.43 5.93 51.68
C LEU A 377 -10.72 5.16 52.80
N ILE A 378 -11.21 3.96 53.14
CA ILE A 378 -10.55 3.06 54.09
C ILE A 378 -9.18 2.62 53.56
N SER A 379 -9.11 2.16 52.30
CA SER A 379 -7.84 1.70 51.70
C SER A 379 -6.80 2.82 51.63
N ILE A 380 -7.20 4.03 51.27
CA ILE A 380 -6.33 5.21 51.28
C ILE A 380 -5.87 5.49 52.72
N GLY A 381 -6.78 5.52 53.68
CA GLY A 381 -6.46 5.75 55.10
C GLY A 381 -5.47 4.72 55.67
N VAL A 382 -5.61 3.45 55.30
CA VAL A 382 -4.67 2.39 55.68
C VAL A 382 -3.31 2.59 55.03
N ILE A 383 -3.26 2.89 53.73
CA ILE A 383 -2.00 3.11 53.02
C ILE A 383 -1.28 4.34 53.57
N THR A 384 -2.00 5.45 53.80
CA THR A 384 -1.41 6.65 54.43
C THR A 384 -0.93 6.35 55.84
N ALA A 385 -1.66 5.56 56.64
CA ALA A 385 -1.20 5.19 57.98
C ALA A 385 0.06 4.30 57.99
N VAL A 386 0.25 3.48 56.96
CA VAL A 386 1.43 2.60 56.81
C VAL A 386 2.64 3.35 56.25
N VAL A 387 2.42 4.32 55.35
CA VAL A 387 3.48 5.06 54.65
C VAL A 387 3.87 6.36 55.38
N GLY A 388 2.94 6.98 56.11
CA GLY A 388 3.10 8.29 56.79
C GLY A 388 2.15 9.34 56.24
#